data_AF-A0A2V6FVL2-F1
#
_entry.id   AF-A0A2V6FVL2-F1
#
_cell.length_a   1.000
_cell.length_b   1.000
_cell.length_c   1.000
_cell.angle_alpha   90.00
_cell.angle_beta   90.00
_cell.angle_gamma   90.00
#
_symmetry.space_group_name_H-M   'P 1'
#
loop_
_entity.id
_entity.type
_entity.pdbx_description
1 polymer ?
#
loop_
_entity_poly.entity_id
_entity_poly.type
_entity_poly.pdbx_seq_one_letter_code
_entity_poly.pdbx_strand_id
1 'polypeptide(L)'
;MKMQVTVRTYKPNVRERVLADIDQIAKGCAAAAGIPPDLAPIVSVSKDLVAPATYNNPELTKRLVAVWKKSLGNENVEMVDPTMGGEDFSEYSLPDHSIPAVDFWIGAVDPAKIAEYKKEGKQLPSLHSSKFATVLEPTIRVGMIGMTSAVLVLMK
;
A
#
# COMPACT_ATOMS: atom_id res chain seq x y z
N MET A 1 -6.65 4.24 29.92
CA MET A 1 -6.91 3.63 28.59
C MET A 1 -5.71 3.87 27.70
N LYS A 2 -5.32 2.92 26.85
CA LYS A 2 -4.26 3.10 25.85
C LYS A 2 -4.85 2.79 24.47
N MET A 3 -4.66 3.68 23.52
CA MET A 3 -5.08 3.50 22.12
C MET A 3 -3.86 3.53 21.22
N GLN A 4 -3.91 2.71 20.17
CA GLN A 4 -2.94 2.75 19.08
C GLN A 4 -3.70 3.04 17.80
N VAL A 5 -3.17 3.99 17.02
CA VAL A 5 -3.81 4.48 15.80
C VAL A 5 -2.80 4.42 14.68
N THR A 6 -3.24 3.93 13.52
CA THR A 6 -2.45 3.91 12.29
C THR A 6 -2.88 5.07 11.40
N VAL A 7 -1.92 5.88 10.96
CA VAL A 7 -2.15 7.01 10.05
C VAL A 7 -1.57 6.72 8.67
N ARG A 8 -2.39 6.91 7.63
CA ARG A 8 -2.05 6.71 6.21
C ARG A 8 -2.34 7.99 5.44
N THR A 9 -1.38 8.43 4.64
CA THR A 9 -1.43 9.68 3.86
C THR A 9 -0.51 9.56 2.66
N TYR A 10 -0.88 10.10 1.50
CA TYR A 10 -0.03 10.08 0.31
C TYR A 10 1.05 11.16 0.28
N LYS A 11 0.92 12.24 1.05
CA LYS A 11 1.85 13.39 1.01
C LYS A 11 2.43 13.67 2.41
N PRO A 12 3.73 14.02 2.51
CA PRO A 12 4.36 14.32 3.80
C PRO A 12 3.68 15.47 4.56
N ASN A 13 3.38 16.59 3.89
CA ASN A 13 2.71 17.73 4.51
C ASN A 13 1.29 17.41 5.01
N VAL A 14 0.58 16.51 4.33
CA VAL A 14 -0.73 16.02 4.79
C VAL A 14 -0.55 15.14 6.02
N ARG A 15 0.50 14.31 6.09
CA ARG A 15 0.82 13.51 7.27
C ARG A 15 1.04 14.37 8.49
N GLU A 16 1.89 15.39 8.37
CA GLU A 16 2.19 16.34 9.44
C GLU A 16 0.92 17.00 9.96
N ARG A 17 0.07 17.49 9.05
CA ARG A 17 -1.21 18.09 9.41
C ARG A 17 -2.12 17.10 10.14
N VAL A 18 -2.31 15.89 9.62
CA VAL A 18 -3.16 14.88 10.26
C VAL A 18 -2.65 14.51 11.66
N LEU A 19 -1.34 14.37 11.84
CA LEU A 19 -0.76 14.06 13.16
C LEU A 19 -0.95 15.21 14.15
N ALA A 20 -0.79 16.46 13.71
CA ALA A 20 -1.06 17.64 14.53
C ALA A 20 -2.55 17.75 14.90
N ASP A 21 -3.45 17.51 13.93
CA ASP A 21 -4.90 17.54 14.14
C ASP A 21 -5.33 16.46 15.15
N ILE A 22 -4.74 15.26 15.12
CA ILE A 22 -5.01 14.20 16.11
C ILE A 22 -4.63 14.64 17.52
N ASP A 23 -3.45 15.23 17.71
CA ASP A 23 -3.01 15.75 19.01
C ASP A 23 -3.96 16.85 19.52
N GLN A 24 -4.32 17.80 18.64
CA GLN A 24 -5.25 18.87 18.96
C GLN A 24 -6.64 18.35 19.33
N ILE A 25 -7.20 17.41 18.56
CA ILE A 25 -8.52 16.83 18.82
C ILE A 25 -8.52 16.05 20.12
N ALA A 26 -7.49 15.24 20.40
CA ALA A 26 -7.40 14.47 21.64
C ALA A 26 -7.41 15.38 22.87
N LYS A 27 -6.62 16.47 22.84
CA LYS A 27 -6.59 17.48 23.91
C LYS A 27 -7.91 18.26 24.02
N GLY A 28 -8.51 18.63 22.88
CA GLY A 28 -9.80 19.31 22.84
C GLY A 28 -10.93 18.48 23.44
N CYS A 29 -11.00 17.19 23.12
CA CYS A 29 -11.97 16.25 23.71
C CYS A 29 -11.79 16.13 25.23
N ALA A 30 -10.55 16.04 25.71
CA ALA A 30 -10.25 15.98 27.15
C ALA A 30 -10.71 17.25 27.87
N ALA A 31 -10.38 18.42 27.32
CA ALA A 31 -10.80 19.72 27.87
C ALA A 31 -12.33 19.86 27.89
N ALA A 32 -13.02 19.49 26.81
CA ALA A 32 -14.48 19.53 26.73
C ALA A 32 -15.16 18.60 27.74
N ALA A 33 -14.50 17.50 28.11
CA ALA A 33 -14.95 16.57 29.14
C ALA A 33 -14.58 17.00 30.57
N GLY A 34 -13.96 18.17 30.76
CA GLY A 34 -13.55 18.68 32.07
C GLY A 34 -12.31 17.99 32.66
N ILE A 35 -11.53 17.28 31.84
CA ILE A 35 -10.28 16.66 32.28
C ILE A 35 -9.22 17.74 32.48
N PRO A 36 -8.57 17.82 33.66
CA PRO A 36 -7.56 18.83 33.92
C PRO A 36 -6.28 18.56 33.09
N PRO A 37 -5.46 19.59 32.81
CA PRO A 37 -4.31 19.47 31.90
C PRO A 37 -3.27 18.42 32.30
N ASP A 38 -3.08 18.17 33.59
CA ASP A 38 -2.16 17.16 34.14
C ASP A 38 -2.62 15.71 33.92
N LEU A 39 -3.91 15.52 33.59
CA LEU A 39 -4.51 14.23 33.24
C LEU A 39 -4.89 14.15 31.75
N ALA A 40 -4.53 15.15 30.94
CA ALA A 40 -4.80 15.16 29.50
C ALA A 40 -4.08 14.00 28.78
N PRO A 41 -4.63 13.52 27.64
CA PRO A 41 -4.02 12.43 26.89
C PRO A 41 -2.63 12.80 26.37
N ILE A 42 -1.68 11.88 26.50
CA ILE A 42 -0.35 11.98 25.90
C ILE A 42 -0.43 11.37 24.50
N VAL A 43 -0.22 12.18 23.47
CA VAL A 43 -0.12 11.73 22.08
C VAL A 43 1.35 11.66 21.69
N SER A 44 1.80 10.47 21.29
CA SER A 44 3.15 10.26 20.79
C SER A 44 3.11 9.55 19.43
N VAL A 45 4.05 9.93 18.57
CA VAL A 45 4.22 9.34 17.24
C VAL A 45 5.44 8.44 17.28
N SER A 46 5.27 7.17 16.93
CA SER A 46 6.41 6.27 16.73
C SER A 46 7.20 6.71 15.50
N LYS A 47 8.51 6.91 15.67
CA LYS A 47 9.42 7.22 14.56
C LYS A 47 9.85 5.97 13.80
N ASP A 48 9.78 4.81 14.45
CA ASP A 48 10.23 3.52 13.89
C ASP A 48 9.14 2.82 13.05
N LEU A 49 7.88 3.21 13.23
CA LEU A 49 6.72 2.62 12.54
C LEU A 49 6.14 3.59 11.50
N VAL A 50 7.02 4.08 10.62
CA VAL A 50 6.66 4.99 9.53
C VAL A 50 7.11 4.38 8.21
N ALA A 51 6.20 4.32 7.26
CA ALA A 51 6.50 4.03 5.85
C ALA A 51 6.02 5.24 5.03
N PRO A 52 6.91 5.91 4.27
CA PRO A 52 6.51 6.88 3.26
C PRO A 52 5.55 6.27 2.23
N ALA A 53 4.90 7.12 1.45
CA ALA A 53 4.09 6.64 0.33
C ALA A 53 5.01 6.01 -0.72
N THR A 54 4.76 4.75 -1.09
CA THR A 54 5.47 4.08 -2.18
C THR A 54 5.26 4.85 -3.48
N TYR A 55 6.37 5.27 -4.09
CA TYR A 55 6.39 5.98 -5.36
C TYR A 55 6.99 5.08 -6.43
N ASN A 56 6.15 4.67 -7.38
CA ASN A 56 6.58 3.95 -8.57
C ASN A 56 7.07 4.95 -9.61
N ASN A 57 8.34 4.84 -10.02
CA ASN A 57 8.91 5.72 -11.04
C ASN A 57 8.15 5.54 -12.38
N PRO A 58 7.52 6.60 -12.94
CA PRO A 58 6.63 6.47 -14.10
C PRO A 58 7.28 5.87 -15.34
N GLU A 59 8.53 6.23 -15.64
CA GLU A 59 9.24 5.74 -16.82
C GLU A 59 9.64 4.28 -16.67
N LEU A 60 10.13 3.89 -15.48
CA LEU A 60 10.43 2.50 -15.17
C LEU A 60 9.14 1.65 -15.20
N THR A 61 8.05 2.13 -14.61
CA THR A 61 6.74 1.46 -14.65
C THR A 61 6.29 1.24 -16.10
N LYS A 62 6.34 2.27 -16.94
CA LYS A 62 5.96 2.16 -18.36
C LYS A 62 6.80 1.12 -19.11
N ARG A 63 8.11 1.12 -18.88
CA ARG A 63 9.03 0.12 -19.46
C ARG A 63 8.67 -1.30 -19.02
N LEU A 64 8.45 -1.52 -17.72
CA LEU A 64 8.15 -2.85 -17.18
C LEU A 64 6.76 -3.34 -17.62
N VAL A 65 5.75 -2.47 -17.65
CA VAL A 65 4.41 -2.80 -18.15
C VAL A 65 4.47 -3.30 -19.60
N ALA A 66 5.28 -2.68 -20.46
CA ALA A 66 5.44 -3.14 -21.84
C ALA A 66 6.06 -4.56 -21.92
N VAL A 67 7.01 -4.87 -21.04
CA VAL A 67 7.61 -6.21 -20.94
C VAL A 67 6.60 -7.23 -20.43
N TRP A 68 5.89 -6.91 -19.34
CA TRP A 68 4.90 -7.81 -18.77
C TRP A 68 3.75 -8.07 -19.72
N LYS A 69 3.27 -7.07 -20.47
CA LYS A 69 2.26 -7.28 -21.53
C LYS A 69 2.71 -8.28 -22.60
N LYS A 70 4.00 -8.25 -22.98
CA LYS A 70 4.56 -9.23 -23.91
C LYS A 70 4.69 -10.63 -23.30
N SER A 71 5.03 -10.73 -22.01
CA SER A 71 5.29 -12.00 -21.33
C SER A 71 4.04 -12.68 -20.75
N LEU A 72 3.04 -11.91 -20.36
CA LEU A 72 1.84 -12.37 -19.65
C LEU A 72 0.55 -12.18 -20.48
N GLY A 73 0.59 -11.43 -21.59
CA GLY A 73 -0.60 -11.05 -22.36
C GLY A 73 -1.11 -9.66 -22.00
N ASN A 74 -1.70 -8.96 -22.97
CA ASN A 74 -2.15 -7.57 -22.81
C ASN A 74 -3.32 -7.44 -21.83
N GLU A 75 -4.18 -8.45 -21.79
CA GLU A 75 -5.37 -8.57 -20.98
C GLU A 75 -5.08 -8.93 -19.51
N ASN A 76 -3.86 -9.40 -19.23
CA ASN A 76 -3.44 -9.84 -17.88
C ASN A 76 -2.59 -8.80 -17.14
N VAL A 77 -2.40 -7.61 -17.73
CA VAL A 77 -1.62 -6.51 -17.13
C VAL A 77 -2.42 -5.23 -17.19
N GLU A 78 -2.89 -4.78 -16.04
CA GLU A 78 -3.69 -3.57 -15.86
C GLU A 78 -3.04 -2.57 -14.91
N MET A 79 -3.38 -1.30 -15.08
CA MET A 79 -3.07 -0.26 -14.11
C MET A 79 -4.17 -0.24 -13.06
N VAL A 80 -3.79 -0.13 -11.80
CA VAL A 80 -4.73 -0.04 -10.67
C VAL A 80 -4.55 1.29 -9.96
N ASP A 81 -5.62 1.75 -9.32
CA ASP A 81 -5.57 2.95 -8.49
C ASP A 81 -4.68 2.73 -7.25
N PRO A 82 -4.03 3.79 -6.74
CA PRO A 82 -3.29 3.71 -5.48
C PRO A 82 -4.15 3.19 -4.33
N THR A 83 -3.57 2.34 -3.48
CA THR A 83 -4.24 1.84 -2.27
C THR A 83 -3.72 2.57 -1.03
N MET A 84 -4.41 2.43 0.10
CA MET A 84 -4.00 3.01 1.39
C MET A 84 -3.14 2.05 2.24
N GLY A 85 -2.63 0.97 1.63
CA GLY A 85 -1.62 0.11 2.24
C GLY A 85 -0.37 0.91 2.60
N GLY A 86 0.34 0.50 3.65
CA GLY A 86 1.66 1.02 3.96
C GLY A 86 2.69 -0.06 3.64
N GLU A 87 3.77 0.31 2.94
CA GLU A 87 4.78 -0.62 2.45
C GLU A 87 6.17 0.01 2.61
N ASP A 88 7.09 -0.69 3.28
CA ASP A 88 8.42 -0.18 3.60
C ASP A 88 9.39 -0.26 2.40
N PHE A 89 8.99 -0.99 1.34
CA PHE A 89 9.69 -0.97 0.05
C PHE A 89 9.92 0.46 -0.49
N SER A 90 9.05 1.41 -0.11
CA SER A 90 9.19 2.84 -0.44
C SER A 90 10.59 3.41 -0.13
N GLU A 91 11.25 2.91 0.92
CA GLU A 91 12.59 3.34 1.34
C GLU A 91 13.69 3.03 0.32
N TYR A 92 13.53 1.97 -0.51
CA TYR A 92 14.53 1.61 -1.52
C TYR A 92 14.65 2.63 -2.66
N SER A 93 13.67 3.52 -2.82
CA SER A 93 13.74 4.58 -3.83
C SER A 93 14.55 5.80 -3.39
N LEU A 94 14.98 5.85 -2.12
CA LEU A 94 15.49 7.04 -1.41
C LEU A 94 14.44 8.17 -1.29
N PRO A 95 14.56 9.08 -0.31
CA PRO A 95 13.56 10.13 -0.08
C PRO A 95 13.36 11.10 -1.26
N ASP A 96 14.37 11.25 -2.12
CA ASP A 96 14.33 12.09 -3.32
C ASP A 96 13.96 11.31 -4.60
N HIS A 97 13.64 10.01 -4.46
CA HIS A 97 13.35 9.10 -5.56
C HIS A 97 14.47 9.00 -6.61
N SER A 98 15.72 9.26 -6.20
CA SER A 98 16.89 9.20 -7.08
C SER A 98 17.22 7.80 -7.57
N ILE A 99 16.75 6.75 -6.87
CA ILE A 99 16.79 5.37 -7.35
C ILE A 99 15.41 4.99 -7.90
N PRO A 100 15.25 4.80 -9.21
CA PRO A 100 13.97 4.36 -9.78
C PRO A 100 13.56 2.99 -9.23
N ALA A 101 12.41 2.93 -8.58
CA ALA A 101 11.83 1.72 -8.05
C ALA A 101 10.41 1.50 -8.59
N VAL A 102 9.99 0.23 -8.67
CA VAL A 102 8.62 -0.17 -8.99
C VAL A 102 8.25 -1.35 -8.12
N ASP A 103 7.20 -1.17 -7.32
CA ASP A 103 6.47 -2.23 -6.64
C ASP A 103 5.17 -2.54 -7.42
N PHE A 104 4.78 -3.81 -7.50
CA PHE A 104 3.64 -4.23 -8.33
C PHE A 104 2.87 -5.40 -7.74
N TRP A 105 1.57 -5.44 -8.05
CA TRP A 105 0.66 -6.48 -7.57
C TRP A 105 0.68 -7.71 -8.48
N ILE A 106 0.46 -8.87 -7.86
CA ILE A 106 0.19 -10.13 -8.56
C ILE A 106 -1.24 -10.55 -8.26
N GLY A 107 -2.03 -10.80 -9.31
CA GLY A 107 -3.35 -11.39 -9.17
C GLY A 107 -3.28 -12.77 -8.52
N ALA A 108 -4.01 -12.97 -7.43
CA ALA A 108 -3.94 -14.20 -6.64
C ALA A 108 -5.28 -14.92 -6.44
N VAL A 109 -6.39 -14.27 -6.81
CA VAL A 109 -7.75 -14.80 -6.59
C VAL A 109 -8.23 -15.53 -7.84
N ASP A 110 -8.95 -16.62 -7.64
CA ASP A 110 -9.59 -17.40 -8.71
C ASP A 110 -10.52 -16.48 -9.55
N PRO A 111 -10.33 -16.40 -10.89
CA PRO A 111 -11.17 -15.60 -11.77
C PRO A 111 -12.67 -15.88 -11.63
N ALA A 112 -13.06 -17.14 -11.37
CA ALA A 112 -14.46 -17.51 -11.16
C ALA A 112 -15.02 -16.85 -9.88
N LYS A 113 -14.24 -16.80 -8.80
CA LYS A 113 -14.62 -16.11 -7.55
C LYS A 113 -14.66 -14.60 -7.73
N ILE A 114 -13.73 -14.02 -8.49
CA ILE A 114 -13.78 -12.58 -8.82
C ILE A 114 -15.10 -12.27 -9.54
N ALA A 115 -15.47 -13.07 -10.55
CA ALA A 115 -16.71 -12.88 -11.30
C ALA A 115 -17.96 -13.06 -10.42
N GLU A 116 -17.99 -14.08 -9.56
CA GLU A 116 -19.05 -14.32 -8.58
C GLU A 116 -19.25 -13.11 -7.66
N TYR A 117 -18.20 -12.67 -6.97
CA TYR A 117 -18.27 -11.56 -6.02
C TYR A 117 -18.68 -10.26 -6.69
N LYS A 118 -18.16 -10.00 -7.90
CA LYS A 118 -18.54 -8.83 -8.70
C LYS A 118 -20.03 -8.86 -9.07
N LYS A 119 -20.55 -10.01 -9.50
CA LYS A 119 -21.98 -10.18 -9.82
C LYS A 119 -22.88 -9.94 -8.61
N GLU A 120 -22.42 -10.34 -7.42
CA GLU A 120 -23.14 -10.17 -6.16
C GLU A 120 -22.94 -8.79 -5.50
N GLY A 121 -22.10 -7.92 -6.07
CA GLY A 121 -21.76 -6.63 -5.47
C GLY A 121 -21.01 -6.75 -4.14
N LYS A 122 -20.34 -7.89 -3.89
CA LYS A 122 -19.59 -8.16 -2.66
C LYS A 122 -18.11 -7.83 -2.84
N GLN A 123 -17.47 -7.42 -1.74
CA GLN A 123 -16.02 -7.28 -1.71
C GLN A 123 -15.34 -8.62 -1.44
N LEU A 124 -14.24 -8.88 -2.16
CA LEU A 124 -13.38 -10.02 -1.90
C LEU A 124 -12.70 -9.89 -0.54
N PRO A 125 -12.38 -11.00 0.16
CA PRO A 125 -11.51 -10.95 1.32
C PRO A 125 -10.17 -10.27 0.98
N SER A 126 -9.78 -9.28 1.78
CA SER A 126 -8.52 -8.55 1.59
C SER A 126 -7.34 -9.23 2.28
N LEU A 127 -6.13 -8.74 2.01
CA LEU A 127 -4.97 -8.98 2.87
C LEU A 127 -5.32 -8.68 4.35
N HIS A 128 -4.70 -9.42 5.28
CA HIS A 128 -5.01 -9.45 6.72
C HIS A 128 -6.37 -10.08 7.10
N SER A 129 -7.16 -10.60 6.15
CA SER A 129 -8.32 -11.43 6.46
C SER A 129 -7.93 -12.91 6.61
N SER A 130 -8.51 -13.60 7.60
CA SER A 130 -8.39 -15.07 7.71
C SER A 130 -9.04 -15.83 6.55
N LYS A 131 -9.80 -15.13 5.70
CA LYS A 131 -10.47 -15.68 4.52
C LYS A 131 -9.72 -15.37 3.21
N PHE A 132 -8.61 -14.64 3.26
CA PHE A 132 -7.78 -14.42 2.08
C PHE A 132 -7.18 -15.74 1.63
N ALA A 133 -7.39 -16.10 0.36
CA ALA A 133 -6.97 -17.38 -0.19
C ALA A 133 -6.44 -17.19 -1.61
N THR A 134 -5.18 -17.57 -1.81
CA THR A 134 -4.47 -17.48 -3.09
C THR A 134 -4.60 -18.78 -3.88
N VAL A 135 -4.75 -18.70 -5.20
CA VAL A 135 -4.60 -19.85 -6.10
C VAL A 135 -3.11 -20.09 -6.34
N LEU A 136 -2.52 -21.00 -5.57
CA LEU A 136 -1.07 -21.13 -5.39
C LEU A 136 -0.25 -21.14 -6.69
N GLU A 137 -0.46 -22.17 -7.53
CA GLU A 137 0.37 -22.42 -8.71
C GLU A 137 0.39 -21.24 -9.71
N PRO A 138 -0.75 -20.72 -10.20
CA PRO A 138 -0.74 -19.58 -11.11
C PRO A 138 -0.20 -18.30 -10.44
N THR A 139 -0.46 -18.08 -9.15
CA THR A 139 0.05 -16.89 -8.44
C THR A 139 1.58 -16.90 -8.41
N ILE A 140 2.19 -18.03 -8.02
CA ILE A 140 3.65 -18.17 -7.94
C ILE A 140 4.27 -18.06 -9.34
N ARG A 141 3.70 -18.75 -10.34
CA ARG A 141 4.19 -18.73 -11.71
C ARG A 141 4.17 -17.32 -12.30
N VAL A 142 3.10 -16.56 -12.11
CA VAL A 142 3.00 -15.17 -12.59
C VAL A 142 4.02 -14.29 -11.88
N GLY A 143 4.23 -14.45 -10.57
CA GLY A 143 5.27 -13.73 -9.84
C GLY A 143 6.68 -14.02 -10.37
N MET A 144 6.98 -15.29 -10.66
CA MET A 144 8.27 -15.68 -11.24
C MET A 144 8.47 -15.07 -12.63
N ILE A 145 7.46 -15.12 -13.50
CA ILE A 145 7.53 -14.50 -14.85
C ILE A 145 7.70 -12.99 -14.73
N GLY A 146 6.92 -12.33 -13.87
CA GLY A 146 6.97 -10.89 -13.64
C GLY A 146 8.35 -10.42 -13.21
N MET A 147 8.92 -11.03 -12.17
CA MET A 147 10.24 -10.65 -11.66
C MET A 147 11.37 -11.02 -12.63
N THR A 148 11.36 -12.25 -13.17
CA THR A 148 12.43 -12.71 -14.08
C THR A 148 12.47 -11.86 -15.35
N SER A 149 11.32 -11.57 -15.96
CA SER A 149 11.26 -10.74 -17.18
C SER A 149 11.68 -9.29 -16.91
N ALA A 150 11.35 -8.74 -15.74
CA ALA A 150 11.80 -7.41 -15.33
C ALA A 150 13.33 -7.36 -15.20
N VAL A 151 13.94 -8.29 -14.47
CA VAL A 151 15.41 -8.34 -14.29
C VAL A 151 16.11 -8.52 -15.64
N LEU A 152 15.64 -9.44 -16.49
CA LEU A 152 16.23 -9.68 -17.80
C LEU A 152 16.18 -8.47 -18.74
N VAL A 153 15.19 -7.57 -18.60
CA VAL A 153 15.18 -6.33 -19.40
C VAL A 153 16.07 -5.26 -18.81
N LEU A 154 16.23 -5.20 -17.49
CA LEU A 154 16.97 -4.16 -16.79
C LEU A 154 18.48 -4.41 -16.79
N MET A 155 18.92 -5.67 -16.90
CA MET A 155 20.33 -6.07 -16.92
C MET A 155 20.93 -6.21 -18.33
N LYS A 156 20.22 -5.77 -19.37
CA LYS A 156 20.76 -5.64 -20.72
C LYS A 156 21.41 -4.28 -20.90
#